data_AF-A0A4V2AER3-F1
#
_entry.id   AF-A0A4V2AER3-F1
#
_cell.length_a   1.000
_cell.length_b   1.000
_cell.length_c   1.000
_cell.angle_alpha   90.00
_cell.angle_beta   90.00
_cell.angle_gamma   90.00
#
_symmetry.space_group_name_H-M   'P 1'
#
loop_
_entity.id
_entity.type
_entity.pdbx_description
1 polymer ?
#
loop_
_entity_poly.entity_id
_entity_poly.type
_entity_poly.pdbx_seq_one_letter_code
_entity_poly.pdbx_strand_id
1 'polypeptide(L)'
;MTMIRDDGWLVTRYPVPSEGLNLSQNELFTQHLPAAPEGIYAATVSPIDGIPRTVAYASLKDLGLVVTASRAKSETADVFWSRAQSTAMVAAPVFIAMLALCGWAIMLLMRHERSRAELQVALEQNRMLFQEIHHRVKNNLQQVSSLIKLQQAPQGMKDDLIRRIAAMSAVHQHIYESDQFGALDAEAYLAKLLAGLRESTPPKVDLEWRLAPLQLSPDEALPLGLIVNEVILNAFKHGFPNGRAGRVMVVLERPLKGNEAILTITDNGVGMSETPSGGVGLGTRLIGGLTQQLQGKSTTTRDNGVKFELVFPVGK
;
A
#
# COMPACT_ATOMS: atom_id res chain seq x y z
N MET A 1 -23.05 71.86 2.86
CA MET A 1 -24.29 72.32 3.53
C MET A 1 -24.66 73.65 2.94
N THR A 2 -25.95 73.89 2.73
CA THR A 2 -26.51 75.05 2.04
C THR A 2 -27.71 75.55 2.84
N MET A 3 -27.87 76.86 2.97
CA MET A 3 -29.01 77.49 3.63
C MET A 3 -29.70 78.41 2.64
N ILE A 4 -31.01 78.28 2.54
CA ILE A 4 -31.87 78.94 1.57
C ILE A 4 -33.01 79.59 2.35
N ARG A 5 -33.43 80.78 1.97
CA ARG A 5 -34.63 81.41 2.53
C ARG A 5 -35.87 80.72 1.99
N ASP A 6 -36.97 80.78 2.73
CA ASP A 6 -38.27 80.20 2.37
C ASP A 6 -38.81 80.67 1.00
N ASP A 7 -38.45 81.87 0.56
CA ASP A 7 -38.75 82.40 -0.78
C ASP A 7 -37.79 81.92 -1.90
N GLY A 8 -36.91 80.97 -1.59
CA GLY A 8 -36.02 80.31 -2.54
C GLY A 8 -34.68 81.01 -2.76
N TRP A 9 -34.42 82.17 -2.16
CA TRP A 9 -33.11 82.83 -2.31
C TRP A 9 -32.01 82.16 -1.49
N LEU A 10 -30.90 81.86 -2.13
CA LEU A 10 -29.74 81.27 -1.49
C LEU A 10 -29.10 82.25 -0.49
N VAL A 11 -28.94 81.83 0.77
CA VAL A 11 -28.34 82.65 1.84
C VAL A 11 -26.86 82.32 2.04
N THR A 12 -26.52 81.04 2.18
CA THR A 12 -25.12 80.62 2.33
C THR A 12 -24.91 79.19 1.82
N ARG A 13 -23.74 78.93 1.24
CA ARG A 13 -23.32 77.61 0.73
C ARG A 13 -21.81 77.57 0.55
N TYR A 14 -21.25 76.37 0.59
CA TYR A 14 -19.91 76.09 0.06
C TYR A 14 -19.94 75.03 -1.06
N PRO A 15 -19.25 75.24 -2.20
CA PRO A 15 -18.61 76.50 -2.62
C PRO A 15 -19.63 77.61 -2.93
N VAL A 16 -19.22 78.87 -2.83
CA VAL A 16 -20.07 80.06 -3.07
C VAL A 16 -20.29 80.23 -4.58
N PRO A 17 -21.53 80.38 -5.07
CA PRO A 17 -21.79 80.62 -6.48
C PRO A 17 -21.31 82.01 -6.93
N SER A 18 -21.06 82.17 -8.22
CA SER A 18 -20.61 83.44 -8.82
C SER A 18 -21.67 84.55 -8.80
N GLU A 19 -22.95 84.18 -8.74
CA GLU A 19 -24.09 85.11 -8.74
C GLU A 19 -25.16 84.67 -7.72
N GLY A 20 -26.06 85.59 -7.37
CA GLY A 20 -27.21 85.32 -6.51
C GLY A 20 -28.15 84.31 -7.17
N LEU A 21 -28.42 83.19 -6.50
CA LEU A 21 -29.20 82.10 -7.05
C LEU A 21 -30.57 82.01 -6.37
N ASN A 22 -31.63 81.98 -7.17
CA ASN A 22 -32.99 81.72 -6.73
C ASN A 22 -33.39 80.28 -7.09
N LEU A 23 -33.74 79.49 -6.07
CA LEU A 23 -34.09 78.07 -6.15
C LEU A 23 -35.59 77.81 -5.97
N SER A 24 -36.44 78.85 -5.95
CA SER A 24 -37.90 78.72 -5.79
C SER A 24 -38.57 77.81 -6.83
N GLN A 25 -38.01 77.72 -8.04
CA GLN A 25 -38.50 76.84 -9.11
C GLN A 25 -37.81 75.46 -9.14
N ASN A 26 -36.91 75.17 -8.20
CA ASN A 26 -36.22 73.89 -8.15
C ASN A 26 -37.14 72.77 -7.61
N GLU A 27 -36.84 71.51 -7.96
CA GLU A 27 -37.55 70.31 -7.46
C GLU A 27 -37.66 70.26 -5.93
N LEU A 28 -36.69 70.83 -5.20
CA LEU A 28 -36.78 70.99 -3.75
C LEU A 28 -38.02 71.79 -3.32
N PHE A 29 -38.23 72.98 -3.89
CA PHE A 29 -39.34 73.86 -3.49
C PHE A 29 -40.66 73.52 -4.17
N THR A 30 -40.61 72.92 -5.37
CA THR A 30 -41.80 72.62 -6.17
C THR A 30 -42.40 71.25 -5.86
N GLN A 31 -41.60 70.27 -5.45
CA GLN A 31 -42.06 68.88 -5.29
C GLN A 31 -41.81 68.31 -3.89
N HIS A 32 -40.66 68.58 -3.28
CA HIS A 32 -40.25 67.90 -2.05
C HIS A 32 -40.68 68.64 -0.77
N LEU A 33 -40.35 69.92 -0.65
CA LEU A 33 -40.67 70.75 0.51
C LEU A 33 -42.19 70.92 0.78
N PRO A 34 -43.06 70.98 -0.24
CA PRO A 34 -44.51 70.98 -0.02
C PRO A 34 -45.04 69.63 0.49
N ALA A 35 -44.35 68.52 0.16
CA ALA A 35 -44.77 67.17 0.52
C ALA A 35 -44.36 66.79 1.95
N ALA A 36 -43.16 67.18 2.39
CA ALA A 36 -42.68 66.96 3.76
C ALA A 36 -41.73 68.09 4.21
N PRO A 37 -41.74 68.47 5.50
CA PRO A 37 -40.86 69.52 6.01
C PRO A 37 -39.38 69.08 6.06
N GLU A 38 -39.09 67.78 6.00
CA GLU A 38 -37.74 67.22 5.92
C GLU A 38 -37.73 65.93 5.09
N GLY A 39 -36.59 65.57 4.51
CA GLY A 39 -36.47 64.36 3.72
C GLY A 39 -35.16 64.23 2.95
N ILE A 40 -35.06 63.16 2.17
CA ILE A 40 -33.91 62.87 1.28
C ILE A 40 -34.44 62.57 -0.11
N TYR A 41 -33.81 63.14 -1.14
CA TYR A 41 -34.12 62.84 -2.53
C TYR A 41 -32.84 62.77 -3.37
N ALA A 42 -32.95 62.17 -4.55
CA ALA A 42 -31.87 62.09 -5.52
C ALA A 42 -32.05 63.19 -6.58
N ALA A 43 -31.23 64.23 -6.50
CA ALA A 43 -31.19 65.29 -7.49
C ALA A 43 -30.43 64.81 -8.73
N THR A 44 -31.09 64.82 -9.89
CA THR A 44 -30.50 64.35 -11.16
C THR A 44 -29.47 65.34 -11.70
N VAL A 45 -29.68 66.64 -11.45
CA VAL A 45 -28.77 67.72 -11.84
C VAL A 45 -28.78 68.78 -10.74
N SER A 46 -27.62 69.05 -10.14
CA SER A 46 -27.47 70.17 -9.19
C SER A 46 -27.62 71.50 -9.95
N PRO A 47 -28.51 72.42 -9.53
CA PRO A 47 -28.73 73.71 -10.21
C PRO A 47 -27.52 74.66 -10.24
N ILE A 48 -26.43 74.26 -9.58
CA ILE A 48 -25.25 75.11 -9.37
C ILE A 48 -24.08 74.63 -10.23
N ASP A 49 -23.80 73.32 -10.20
CA ASP A 49 -22.62 72.72 -10.84
C ASP A 49 -22.97 71.55 -11.76
N GLY A 50 -24.26 71.23 -11.94
CA GLY A 50 -24.73 70.18 -12.84
C GLY A 50 -24.53 68.75 -12.34
N ILE A 51 -23.87 68.54 -11.20
CA ILE A 51 -23.49 67.21 -10.71
C ILE A 51 -24.70 66.51 -10.04
N PRO A 52 -24.98 65.23 -10.35
CA PRO A 52 -26.00 64.46 -9.64
C PRO A 52 -25.65 64.27 -8.16
N ARG A 53 -26.61 64.52 -7.26
CA ARG A 53 -26.38 64.52 -5.80
C ARG A 53 -27.50 63.84 -5.05
N THR A 54 -27.19 63.19 -3.94
CA THR A 54 -28.19 62.88 -2.92
C THR A 54 -28.31 64.10 -2.01
N VAL A 55 -29.52 64.64 -1.87
CA VAL A 55 -29.79 65.86 -1.12
C VAL A 55 -30.71 65.52 0.05
N ALA A 56 -30.25 65.78 1.27
CA ALA A 56 -31.06 65.82 2.47
C ALA A 56 -31.47 67.27 2.75
N TYR A 57 -32.72 67.51 3.14
CA TYR A 57 -33.24 68.84 3.43
C TYR A 57 -34.12 68.85 4.69
N ALA A 58 -34.20 70.02 5.33
CA ALA A 58 -35.10 70.29 6.44
C ALA A 58 -35.54 71.77 6.43
N SER A 59 -36.83 72.01 6.70
CA SER A 59 -37.46 73.32 6.79
C SER A 59 -37.51 73.79 8.25
N LEU A 60 -36.93 74.95 8.50
CA LEU A 60 -36.96 75.66 9.78
C LEU A 60 -37.96 76.82 9.67
N LYS A 61 -39.26 76.50 9.74
CA LYS A 61 -40.35 77.47 9.53
C LYS A 61 -40.25 78.69 10.46
N ASP A 62 -39.87 78.49 11.71
CA ASP A 62 -39.73 79.58 12.71
C ASP A 62 -38.66 80.61 12.34
N LEU A 63 -37.71 80.24 11.48
CA LEU A 63 -36.62 81.11 11.04
C LEU A 63 -36.77 81.56 9.58
N GLY A 64 -37.79 81.07 8.85
CA GLY A 64 -37.94 81.32 7.42
C GLY A 64 -36.80 80.73 6.57
N LEU A 65 -36.22 79.60 7.01
CA LEU A 65 -35.02 79.00 6.39
C LEU A 65 -35.21 77.53 6.02
N VAL A 66 -34.53 77.09 4.97
CA VAL A 66 -34.41 75.71 4.52
C VAL A 66 -32.94 75.34 4.46
N VAL A 67 -32.56 74.26 5.13
CA VAL A 67 -31.18 73.78 5.19
C VAL A 67 -31.06 72.51 4.34
N THR A 68 -30.02 72.42 3.53
CA THR A 68 -29.70 71.21 2.76
C THR A 68 -28.27 70.73 2.97
N ALA A 69 -28.10 69.42 2.99
CA ALA A 69 -26.81 68.74 2.94
C ALA A 69 -26.81 67.80 1.75
N SER A 70 -25.78 67.89 0.90
CA SER A 70 -25.70 67.04 -0.29
C SER A 70 -24.31 66.46 -0.49
N ARG A 71 -24.26 65.25 -1.05
CA ARG A 71 -23.04 64.57 -1.47
C ARG A 71 -23.16 64.20 -2.95
N ALA A 72 -22.08 64.34 -3.70
CA ALA A 72 -22.04 63.95 -5.10
C ALA A 72 -22.22 62.44 -5.21
N LYS A 73 -23.07 62.00 -6.15
CA LYS A 73 -23.32 60.57 -6.37
C LYS A 73 -22.05 59.85 -6.85
N SER A 74 -21.18 60.55 -7.60
CA SER A 74 -19.85 60.07 -7.99
C SER A 74 -18.95 59.80 -6.78
N GLU A 75 -18.87 60.71 -5.80
CA GLU A 75 -18.06 60.49 -4.58
C GLU A 75 -18.47 59.22 -3.82
N THR A 76 -19.76 58.90 -3.78
CA THR A 76 -20.25 57.66 -3.16
C THR A 76 -20.00 56.41 -4.02
N ALA A 77 -20.09 56.54 -5.34
CA ALA A 77 -19.87 55.45 -6.27
C ALA A 77 -18.38 55.10 -6.42
N ASP A 78 -17.50 56.10 -6.48
CA ASP A 78 -16.06 55.93 -6.66
C ASP A 78 -15.43 55.19 -5.48
N VAL A 79 -15.86 55.49 -4.25
CA VAL A 79 -15.42 54.79 -3.04
C VAL A 79 -15.87 53.32 -3.06
N PHE A 80 -17.10 53.04 -3.52
CA PHE A 80 -17.60 51.68 -3.68
C PHE A 80 -16.81 50.91 -4.75
N TRP A 81 -16.63 51.49 -5.94
CA TRP A 81 -15.92 50.86 -7.05
C TRP A 81 -14.44 50.62 -6.73
N SER A 82 -13.75 51.57 -6.08
CA SER A 82 -12.36 51.42 -5.65
C SER A 82 -12.21 50.29 -4.62
N ARG A 83 -13.12 50.21 -3.63
CA ARG A 83 -13.14 49.11 -2.66
C ARG A 83 -13.40 47.77 -3.34
N ALA A 84 -14.41 47.70 -4.21
CA ALA A 84 -14.73 46.49 -4.97
C ALA A 84 -13.52 45.99 -5.78
N GLN A 85 -12.83 46.90 -6.48
CA GLN A 85 -11.64 46.56 -7.26
C GLN A 85 -10.49 46.07 -6.36
N SER A 86 -10.21 46.73 -5.24
CA SER A 86 -9.17 46.30 -4.31
C SER A 86 -9.44 44.92 -3.68
N THR A 87 -10.71 44.64 -3.32
CA THR A 87 -11.11 43.32 -2.83
C THR A 87 -11.00 42.25 -3.91
N ALA A 88 -11.36 42.58 -5.15
CA ALA A 88 -11.25 41.67 -6.28
C ALA A 88 -9.78 41.32 -6.60
N MET A 89 -8.85 42.29 -6.51
CA MET A 89 -7.42 42.06 -6.74
C MET A 89 -6.81 41.04 -5.77
N VAL A 90 -7.36 40.89 -4.57
CA VAL A 90 -6.89 39.89 -3.58
C VAL A 90 -7.69 38.60 -3.67
N ALA A 91 -9.01 38.68 -3.82
CA ALA A 91 -9.87 37.50 -3.84
C ALA A 91 -9.70 36.64 -5.11
N ALA A 92 -9.56 37.27 -6.28
CA ALA A 92 -9.41 36.57 -7.55
C ALA A 92 -8.17 35.66 -7.61
N PRO A 93 -6.94 36.10 -7.27
CA PRO A 93 -5.77 35.22 -7.31
C PRO A 93 -5.85 34.09 -6.28
N VAL A 94 -6.43 34.33 -5.10
CA VAL A 94 -6.66 33.29 -4.09
C VAL A 94 -7.61 32.23 -4.63
N PHE A 95 -8.70 32.65 -5.27
CA PHE A 95 -9.66 31.73 -5.89
C PHE A 95 -9.03 30.92 -7.03
N ILE A 96 -8.25 31.57 -7.90
CA ILE A 96 -7.52 30.89 -8.99
C ILE A 96 -6.51 29.89 -8.43
N ALA A 97 -5.75 30.26 -7.39
CA ALA A 97 -4.80 29.38 -6.73
C ALA A 97 -5.50 28.18 -6.09
N MET A 98 -6.67 28.39 -5.47
CA MET A 98 -7.48 27.31 -4.90
C MET A 98 -7.98 26.34 -5.98
N LEU A 99 -8.47 26.85 -7.12
CA LEU A 99 -8.87 26.01 -8.25
C LEU A 99 -7.68 25.22 -8.84
N ALA A 100 -6.53 25.87 -8.99
CA ALA A 100 -5.31 25.21 -9.46
C ALA A 100 -4.86 24.11 -8.49
N LEU A 101 -4.91 24.36 -7.18
CA LEU A 101 -4.58 23.38 -6.14
C LEU A 101 -5.56 22.19 -6.17
N CYS A 102 -6.86 22.44 -6.28
CA CYS A 102 -7.86 21.38 -6.42
C CYS A 102 -7.63 20.54 -7.68
N GLY A 103 -7.38 21.18 -8.82
CA GLY A 103 -7.06 20.48 -10.07
C GLY A 103 -5.79 19.63 -9.95
N TRP A 104 -4.74 20.18 -9.32
CA TRP A 104 -3.50 19.45 -9.05
C TRP A 104 -3.73 18.25 -8.11
N ALA A 105 -4.50 18.42 -7.04
CA ALA A 105 -4.83 17.35 -6.10
C ALA A 105 -5.63 16.22 -6.78
N ILE A 106 -6.62 16.55 -7.61
CA ILE A 106 -7.37 15.56 -8.40
C ILE A 106 -6.45 14.81 -9.35
N MET A 107 -5.57 15.52 -10.08
CA MET A 107 -4.61 14.89 -10.99
C MET A 107 -3.64 13.96 -10.25
N LEU A 108 -3.18 14.36 -9.06
CA LEU A 108 -2.30 13.55 -8.22
C LEU A 108 -2.99 12.26 -7.75
N LEU A 109 -4.24 12.36 -7.29
CA LEU A 109 -5.04 11.21 -6.87
C LEU A 109 -5.25 10.23 -8.04
N MET A 110 -5.61 10.75 -9.21
CA MET A 110 -5.77 9.91 -10.41
C MET A 110 -4.47 9.21 -10.81
N ARG A 111 -3.31 9.89 -10.72
CA ARG A 111 -2.01 9.27 -10.98
C ARG A 111 -1.71 8.16 -9.98
N HIS A 112 -1.99 8.39 -8.71
CA HIS A 112 -1.78 7.40 -7.66
C HIS A 112 -2.66 6.17 -7.85
N GLU A 113 -3.94 6.35 -8.19
CA GLU A 113 -4.86 5.24 -8.49
C GLU A 113 -4.40 4.43 -9.71
N ARG A 114 -3.98 5.10 -10.80
CA ARG A 114 -3.44 4.42 -11.98
C ARG A 114 -2.21 3.59 -11.67
N SER A 115 -1.25 4.15 -10.95
CA SER A 115 -0.03 3.43 -10.56
C SER A 115 -0.34 2.23 -9.67
N ARG A 116 -1.31 2.34 -8.76
CA ARG A 116 -1.77 1.21 -7.94
C ARG A 116 -2.44 0.13 -8.78
N ALA A 117 -3.28 0.49 -9.73
CA ALA A 117 -3.93 -0.45 -10.63
C ALA A 117 -2.91 -1.17 -11.51
N GLU A 118 -1.95 -0.45 -12.10
CA GLU A 118 -0.85 -1.04 -12.88
C GLU A 118 -0.01 -2.01 -12.04
N LEU A 119 0.33 -1.63 -10.80
CA LEU A 119 1.07 -2.50 -9.89
C LEU A 119 0.28 -3.77 -9.54
N GLN A 120 -1.04 -3.66 -9.32
CA GLN A 120 -1.90 -4.80 -9.06
C GLN A 120 -1.96 -5.75 -10.25
N VAL A 121 -2.14 -5.22 -11.47
CA VAL A 121 -2.13 -6.02 -12.70
C VAL A 121 -0.77 -6.71 -12.88
N ALA A 122 0.33 -6.00 -12.66
CA ALA A 122 1.67 -6.58 -12.74
C ALA A 122 1.88 -7.69 -11.71
N LEU A 123 1.42 -7.50 -10.47
CA LEU A 123 1.46 -8.53 -9.42
C LEU A 123 0.66 -9.78 -9.80
N GLU A 124 -0.53 -9.59 -10.36
CA GLU A 124 -1.39 -10.69 -10.77
C GLU A 124 -0.82 -11.46 -11.97
N GLN A 125 -0.28 -10.75 -12.96
CA GLN A 125 0.47 -11.36 -14.08
C GLN A 125 1.67 -12.14 -13.58
N ASN A 126 2.44 -11.58 -12.64
CA ASN A 126 3.60 -12.26 -12.07
C ASN A 126 3.17 -13.54 -11.33
N ARG A 127 2.08 -13.49 -10.54
CA ARG A 127 1.49 -14.68 -9.89
C ARG A 127 1.09 -15.76 -10.90
N MET A 128 0.42 -15.40 -11.99
CA MET A 128 0.05 -16.36 -13.05
C MET A 128 1.28 -16.98 -13.72
N LEU A 129 2.30 -16.18 -14.03
CA LEU A 129 3.56 -16.68 -14.60
C LEU A 129 4.24 -17.68 -13.65
N PHE A 130 4.26 -17.39 -12.36
CA PHE A 130 4.79 -18.32 -11.36
C PHE A 130 3.98 -19.61 -11.26
N GLN A 131 2.65 -19.54 -11.26
CA GLN A 131 1.80 -20.74 -11.28
C GLN A 131 2.06 -21.60 -12.53
N GLU A 132 2.21 -20.98 -13.70
CA GLU A 132 2.53 -21.68 -14.95
C GLU A 132 3.91 -22.36 -14.90
N ILE A 133 4.93 -21.68 -14.35
CA ILE A 133 6.24 -22.29 -14.10
C ILE A 133 6.08 -23.52 -13.20
N HIS A 134 5.27 -23.42 -12.15
CA HIS A 134 5.04 -24.52 -11.21
C HIS A 134 4.42 -25.73 -11.89
N HIS A 135 3.38 -25.49 -12.68
CA HIS A 135 2.74 -26.52 -13.49
C HIS A 135 3.74 -27.15 -14.47
N ARG A 136 4.61 -26.37 -15.10
CA ARG A 136 5.65 -26.88 -15.99
C ARG A 136 6.70 -27.71 -15.26
N VAL A 137 7.15 -27.29 -14.08
CA VAL A 137 8.11 -28.06 -13.27
C VAL A 137 7.49 -29.42 -12.90
N LYS A 138 6.24 -29.43 -12.43
CA LYS A 138 5.51 -30.67 -12.15
C LYS A 138 5.41 -31.57 -13.39
N ASN A 139 5.03 -31.01 -14.54
CA ASN A 139 4.92 -31.76 -15.79
C ASN A 139 6.28 -32.33 -16.24
N ASN A 140 7.35 -31.55 -16.13
CA ASN A 140 8.71 -31.97 -16.47
C ASN A 140 9.18 -33.11 -15.54
N LEU A 141 8.94 -33.00 -14.23
CA LEU A 141 9.25 -34.07 -13.28
C LEU A 141 8.48 -35.35 -13.61
N GLN A 142 7.19 -35.26 -13.95
CA GLN A 142 6.40 -36.42 -14.41
C GLN A 142 6.93 -37.04 -15.71
N GLN A 143 7.37 -36.21 -16.66
CA GLN A 143 7.97 -36.68 -17.91
C GLN A 143 9.29 -37.40 -17.67
N VAL A 144 10.18 -36.84 -16.82
CA VAL A 144 11.44 -37.47 -16.42
C VAL A 144 11.17 -38.80 -15.71
N SER A 145 10.18 -38.86 -14.82
CA SER A 145 9.76 -40.12 -14.17
C SER A 145 9.33 -41.18 -15.19
N SER A 146 8.60 -40.77 -16.22
CA SER A 146 8.13 -41.66 -17.29
C SER A 146 9.27 -42.19 -18.14
N LEU A 147 10.28 -41.36 -18.44
CA LEU A 147 11.49 -41.79 -19.16
C LEU A 147 12.35 -42.77 -18.33
N ILE A 148 12.45 -42.55 -17.02
CA ILE A 148 13.17 -43.47 -16.12
C ILE A 148 12.47 -44.85 -16.05
N LYS A 149 11.13 -44.88 -16.06
CA LYS A 149 10.38 -46.15 -16.15
C LYS A 149 10.76 -46.94 -17.42
N LEU A 150 11.04 -46.26 -18.52
CA LEU A 150 11.39 -46.84 -19.82
C LEU A 150 12.87 -47.25 -19.96
N GLN A 151 13.80 -46.68 -19.18
CA GLN A 151 15.23 -47.06 -19.24
C GLN A 151 15.44 -48.54 -18.90
N GLN A 152 16.44 -49.22 -19.46
CA GLN A 152 16.77 -50.58 -19.02
C GLN A 152 17.70 -50.54 -17.79
N ALA A 153 17.11 -50.26 -16.62
CA ALA A 153 17.79 -50.28 -15.33
C ALA A 153 17.16 -51.35 -14.41
N PRO A 154 17.89 -51.86 -13.40
CA PRO A 154 17.34 -52.79 -12.41
C PRO A 154 16.09 -52.22 -11.76
N GLN A 155 15.02 -53.01 -11.61
CA GLN A 155 13.72 -52.52 -11.12
C GLN A 155 13.81 -51.77 -9.78
N GLY A 156 14.64 -52.26 -8.85
CA GLY A 156 14.86 -51.60 -7.56
C GLY A 156 15.50 -50.20 -7.64
N MET A 157 16.25 -49.90 -8.71
CA MET A 157 16.84 -48.58 -8.95
C MET A 157 15.84 -47.61 -9.58
N LYS A 158 14.96 -48.11 -10.46
CA LYS A 158 13.87 -47.30 -11.06
C LYS A 158 12.86 -46.86 -10.02
N ASP A 159 12.43 -47.79 -9.17
CA ASP A 159 11.44 -47.49 -8.12
C ASP A 159 11.96 -46.43 -7.15
N ASP A 160 13.25 -46.48 -6.82
CA ASP A 160 13.91 -45.48 -5.96
C ASP A 160 13.91 -44.09 -6.63
N LEU A 161 14.26 -44.01 -7.92
CA LEU A 161 14.24 -42.76 -8.70
C LEU A 161 12.82 -42.18 -8.86
N ILE A 162 11.83 -43.03 -9.13
CA ILE A 162 10.43 -42.62 -9.27
C ILE A 162 9.88 -42.09 -7.95
N ARG A 163 10.17 -42.77 -6.83
CA ARG A 163 9.78 -42.32 -5.49
C ARG A 163 10.40 -40.97 -5.14
N ARG A 164 11.66 -40.75 -5.51
CA ARG A 164 12.35 -39.45 -5.30
C ARG A 164 11.72 -38.33 -6.11
N ILE A 165 11.39 -38.56 -7.38
CA ILE A 165 10.72 -37.55 -8.23
C ILE A 165 9.32 -37.23 -7.70
N ALA A 166 8.59 -38.24 -7.22
CA ALA A 166 7.29 -38.05 -6.59
C ALA A 166 7.40 -37.24 -5.29
N ALA A 167 8.38 -37.55 -4.44
CA ALA A 167 8.66 -36.80 -3.22
C ALA A 167 9.09 -35.35 -3.51
N MET A 168 9.95 -35.14 -4.53
CA MET A 168 10.31 -33.81 -5.01
C MET A 168 9.10 -33.01 -5.47
N SER A 169 8.20 -33.64 -6.23
CA SER A 169 6.97 -33.00 -6.69
C SER A 169 6.02 -32.65 -5.53
N ALA A 170 5.91 -33.52 -4.52
CA ALA A 170 5.06 -33.30 -3.35
C ALA A 170 5.60 -32.18 -2.44
N VAL A 171 6.89 -32.22 -2.15
CA VAL A 171 7.61 -31.14 -1.44
C VAL A 171 7.44 -29.81 -2.17
N HIS A 172 7.66 -29.81 -3.48
CA HIS A 172 7.52 -28.62 -4.32
C HIS A 172 6.09 -28.11 -4.39
N GLN A 173 5.08 -28.98 -4.39
CA GLN A 173 3.68 -28.56 -4.33
C GLN A 173 3.36 -27.89 -2.97
N HIS A 174 3.83 -28.47 -1.86
CA HIS A 174 3.54 -27.95 -0.53
C HIS A 174 4.17 -26.59 -0.22
N ILE A 175 5.37 -26.31 -0.74
CA ILE A 175 6.04 -25.01 -0.57
C ILE A 175 5.28 -23.86 -1.25
N TYR A 176 4.55 -24.15 -2.33
CA TYR A 176 3.97 -23.12 -3.19
C TYR A 176 2.45 -23.02 -3.10
N GLU A 177 1.77 -24.00 -2.49
CA GLU A 177 0.38 -23.85 -2.05
C GLU A 177 0.26 -22.92 -0.82
N SER A 178 1.33 -22.74 -0.04
CA SER A 178 1.40 -21.66 0.93
C SER A 178 1.63 -20.35 0.18
N ASP A 179 0.57 -19.55 0.08
CA ASP A 179 0.39 -18.30 -0.69
C ASP A 179 1.38 -17.15 -0.40
N GLN A 180 2.54 -17.44 0.20
CA GLN A 180 3.56 -16.49 0.61
C GLN A 180 4.82 -16.67 -0.22
N PHE A 181 4.94 -15.88 -1.28
CA PHE A 181 6.15 -15.69 -2.10
C PHE A 181 7.31 -15.02 -1.34
N GLY A 182 7.31 -15.11 0.00
CA GLY A 182 8.26 -14.49 0.92
C GLY A 182 8.93 -15.54 1.80
N ALA A 183 9.20 -15.15 3.04
CA ALA A 183 9.75 -16.07 4.04
C ALA A 183 8.71 -17.15 4.39
N LEU A 184 9.13 -18.40 4.29
CA LEU A 184 8.34 -19.59 4.56
C LEU A 184 8.63 -20.10 5.96
N ASP A 185 7.57 -20.39 6.70
CA ASP A 185 7.65 -21.00 8.02
C ASP A 185 8.07 -22.47 7.91
N ALA A 186 9.35 -22.74 8.20
CA ALA A 186 9.95 -24.06 8.12
C ALA A 186 9.34 -25.04 9.12
N GLU A 187 8.84 -24.57 10.26
CA GLU A 187 8.16 -25.43 11.24
C GLU A 187 6.87 -26.00 10.63
N ALA A 188 6.00 -25.13 10.13
CA ALA A 188 4.74 -25.52 9.52
C ALA A 188 4.96 -26.42 8.29
N TYR A 189 5.93 -26.05 7.45
CA TYR A 189 6.29 -26.79 6.25
C TYR A 189 6.82 -28.19 6.55
N LEU A 190 7.83 -28.31 7.41
CA LEU A 190 8.40 -29.60 7.77
C LEU A 190 7.39 -30.46 8.53
N ALA A 191 6.54 -29.88 9.39
CA ALA A 191 5.48 -30.61 10.05
C ALA A 191 4.51 -31.25 9.04
N LYS A 192 4.11 -30.52 7.99
CA LYS A 192 3.25 -31.04 6.92
C LYS A 192 3.94 -32.16 6.13
N LEU A 193 5.22 -31.98 5.78
CA LEU A 193 6.02 -33.00 5.11
C LEU A 193 6.13 -34.29 5.95
N LEU A 194 6.46 -34.16 7.23
CA LEU A 194 6.63 -35.27 8.16
C LEU A 194 5.31 -35.99 8.43
N ALA A 195 4.19 -35.26 8.50
CA ALA A 195 2.86 -35.86 8.59
C ALA A 195 2.54 -36.73 7.36
N GLY A 196 2.88 -36.28 6.15
CA GLY A 196 2.74 -37.10 4.94
C GLY A 196 3.63 -38.35 4.94
N LEU A 197 4.87 -38.22 5.43
CA LEU A 197 5.78 -39.37 5.57
C LEU A 197 5.33 -40.37 6.64
N ARG A 198 4.55 -39.92 7.62
CA ARG A 198 3.97 -40.80 8.64
C ARG A 198 3.10 -41.90 8.03
N GLU A 199 2.41 -41.62 6.92
CA GLU A 199 1.60 -42.62 6.20
C GLU A 199 2.45 -43.72 5.56
N SER A 200 3.71 -43.42 5.23
CA SER A 200 4.68 -44.38 4.68
C SER A 200 5.56 -45.04 5.75
N THR A 201 5.27 -44.79 7.04
CA THR A 201 6.06 -45.31 8.15
C THR A 201 5.80 -46.81 8.35
N PRO A 202 6.83 -47.63 8.61
CA PRO A 202 6.63 -49.04 8.93
C PRO A 202 5.73 -49.24 10.17
N PRO A 203 4.89 -50.29 10.24
CA PRO A 203 3.81 -50.42 11.23
C PRO A 203 4.22 -50.39 12.72
N LYS A 204 5.50 -50.53 13.03
CA LYS A 204 6.05 -50.56 14.41
C LYS A 204 7.10 -49.47 14.64
N VAL A 205 7.21 -48.51 13.73
CA VAL A 205 8.16 -47.41 13.83
C VAL A 205 7.38 -46.14 14.13
N ASP A 206 7.81 -45.41 15.16
CA ASP A 206 7.24 -44.09 15.47
C ASP A 206 8.05 -42.99 14.79
N LEU A 207 7.37 -42.08 14.10
CA LEU A 207 7.97 -40.84 13.58
C LEU A 207 7.57 -39.68 14.49
N GLU A 208 8.56 -39.12 15.18
CA GLU A 208 8.40 -38.00 16.12
C GLU A 208 9.19 -36.78 15.62
N TRP A 209 8.73 -35.57 15.94
CA TRP A 209 9.45 -34.36 15.59
C TRP A 209 9.30 -33.22 16.59
N ARG A 210 10.33 -32.38 16.65
CA ARG A 210 10.37 -31.13 17.40
C ARG A 210 11.03 -30.07 16.52
N LEU A 211 10.27 -29.05 16.14
CA LEU A 211 10.71 -28.07 15.15
C LEU A 211 10.71 -26.68 15.79
N ALA A 212 11.84 -25.99 15.74
CA ALA A 212 11.92 -24.59 16.16
C ALA A 212 11.36 -23.67 15.06
N PRO A 213 10.68 -22.57 15.43
CA PRO A 213 10.24 -21.57 14.47
C PRO A 213 11.43 -21.02 13.67
N LEU A 214 11.38 -21.16 12.36
CA LEU A 214 12.44 -20.72 11.46
C LEU A 214 11.84 -20.25 10.15
N GLN A 215 12.28 -19.08 9.70
CA GLN A 215 11.88 -18.49 8.43
C GLN A 215 12.94 -18.79 7.37
N LEU A 216 12.55 -19.40 6.25
CA LEU A 216 13.43 -19.78 5.15
C LEU A 216 12.92 -19.20 3.83
N SER A 217 13.83 -18.89 2.91
CA SER A 217 13.43 -18.64 1.52
C SER A 217 12.99 -19.95 0.85
N PRO A 218 12.17 -19.90 -0.23
CA PRO A 218 11.82 -21.09 -1.01
C PRO A 218 13.05 -21.88 -1.51
N ASP A 219 14.12 -21.16 -1.86
CA ASP A 219 15.38 -21.73 -2.34
C ASP A 219 16.15 -22.51 -1.25
N GLU A 220 15.88 -22.22 0.03
CA GLU A 220 16.41 -22.96 1.19
C GLU A 220 15.44 -24.07 1.64
N ALA A 221 14.13 -23.79 1.64
CA ALA A 221 13.11 -24.74 2.10
C ALA A 221 13.06 -26.01 1.24
N LEU A 222 13.17 -25.85 -0.09
CA LEU A 222 13.14 -26.96 -1.04
C LEU A 222 14.28 -27.98 -0.78
N PRO A 223 15.57 -27.60 -0.81
CA PRO A 223 16.64 -28.55 -0.55
C PRO A 223 16.56 -29.13 0.87
N LEU A 224 16.14 -28.35 1.87
CA LEU A 224 15.97 -28.85 3.24
C LEU A 224 14.94 -29.98 3.32
N GLY A 225 13.75 -29.79 2.74
CA GLY A 225 12.71 -30.81 2.75
C GLY A 225 13.09 -32.07 1.97
N LEU A 226 13.83 -31.92 0.88
CA LEU A 226 14.35 -33.07 0.13
C LEU A 226 15.38 -33.88 0.93
N ILE A 227 16.27 -33.20 1.67
CA ILE A 227 17.21 -33.87 2.57
C ILE A 227 16.43 -34.63 3.65
N VAL A 228 15.47 -33.98 4.32
CA VAL A 228 14.64 -34.60 5.36
C VAL A 228 13.94 -35.85 4.84
N ASN A 229 13.28 -35.73 3.69
CA ASN A 229 12.59 -36.85 3.05
C ASN A 229 13.54 -38.02 2.76
N GLU A 230 14.69 -37.75 2.14
CA GLU A 230 15.62 -38.81 1.74
C GLU A 230 16.25 -39.51 2.95
N VAL A 231 16.60 -38.76 4.00
CA VAL A 231 17.16 -39.32 5.23
C VAL A 231 16.13 -40.21 5.95
N ILE A 232 14.88 -39.77 6.06
CA ILE A 232 13.81 -40.55 6.69
C ILE A 232 13.48 -41.81 5.89
N LEU A 233 13.35 -41.70 4.57
CA LEU A 233 13.07 -42.88 3.73
C LEU A 233 14.20 -43.91 3.83
N ASN A 234 15.46 -43.47 3.93
CA ASN A 234 16.59 -44.36 4.18
C ASN A 234 16.50 -45.03 5.56
N ALA A 235 16.12 -44.29 6.61
CA ALA A 235 15.91 -44.87 7.94
C ALA A 235 14.80 -45.93 7.92
N PHE A 236 13.67 -45.67 7.25
CA PHE A 236 12.58 -46.65 7.12
C PHE A 236 12.99 -47.90 6.34
N LYS A 237 13.73 -47.72 5.25
CA LYS A 237 14.13 -48.82 4.36
C LYS A 237 15.23 -49.70 4.96
N HIS A 238 16.17 -49.10 5.69
CA HIS A 238 17.39 -49.78 6.13
C HIS A 238 17.50 -49.93 7.65
N GLY A 239 16.94 -49.02 8.43
CA GLY A 239 17.05 -49.02 9.90
C GLY A 239 16.18 -50.08 10.58
N PHE A 240 15.04 -50.46 10.00
CA PHE A 240 14.05 -51.32 10.66
C PHE A 240 13.67 -52.57 9.85
N PRO A 241 14.63 -53.46 9.52
CA PRO A 241 14.33 -54.68 8.78
C PRO A 241 13.41 -55.63 9.57
N ASN A 242 12.69 -56.48 8.84
CA ASN A 242 11.83 -57.55 9.40
C ASN A 242 10.77 -57.09 10.40
N GLY A 243 10.25 -55.86 10.25
CA GLY A 243 9.22 -55.33 11.13
C GLY A 243 9.72 -55.07 12.56
N ARG A 244 11.00 -54.73 12.71
CA ARG A 244 11.57 -54.25 13.98
C ARG A 244 10.83 -53.00 14.45
N ALA A 245 10.53 -52.96 15.75
CA ALA A 245 10.01 -51.75 16.36
C ALA A 245 11.11 -50.70 16.57
N GLY A 246 10.75 -49.43 16.46
CA GLY A 246 11.74 -48.38 16.60
C GLY A 246 11.15 -46.98 16.53
N ARG A 247 12.04 -45.99 16.47
CA ARG A 247 11.71 -44.58 16.45
C ARG A 247 12.66 -43.84 15.52
N VAL A 248 12.09 -42.89 14.78
CA VAL A 248 12.82 -41.83 14.08
C VAL A 248 12.40 -40.50 14.67
N MET A 249 13.38 -39.70 15.08
CA MET A 249 13.19 -38.38 15.68
C MET A 249 13.80 -37.30 14.78
N VAL A 250 13.01 -36.28 14.44
CA VAL A 250 13.45 -35.11 13.67
C VAL A 250 13.46 -33.88 14.57
N VAL A 251 14.61 -33.23 14.68
CA VAL A 251 14.80 -32.03 15.50
C VAL A 251 15.33 -30.91 14.64
N LEU A 252 14.62 -29.78 14.59
CA LEU A 252 15.13 -28.53 14.01
C LEU A 252 15.34 -27.53 15.14
N GLU A 253 16.56 -27.02 15.25
CA GLU A 253 16.95 -26.06 16.27
C GLU A 253 17.58 -24.82 15.64
N ARG A 254 17.37 -23.67 16.27
CA ARG A 254 18.05 -22.41 15.96
C ARG A 254 18.75 -21.90 17.21
N PRO A 255 20.08 -22.10 17.35
CA PRO A 255 20.83 -21.58 18.48
C PRO A 255 20.69 -20.06 18.62
N LEU A 256 20.62 -19.57 19.86
CA LEU A 256 20.47 -18.14 20.18
C LEU A 256 21.69 -17.28 19.78
N LYS A 257 22.85 -17.92 19.57
CA LYS A 257 24.09 -17.27 19.15
C LYS A 257 24.54 -17.86 17.82
N GLY A 258 24.54 -17.04 16.77
CA GLY A 258 24.93 -17.44 15.43
C GLY A 258 23.83 -17.17 14.40
N ASN A 259 24.16 -17.40 13.13
CA ASN A 259 23.23 -17.28 12.02
C ASN A 259 23.05 -18.63 11.32
N GLU A 260 23.02 -19.71 12.11
CA GLU A 260 22.92 -21.08 11.63
C GLU A 260 21.71 -21.77 12.27
N ALA A 261 21.12 -22.71 11.54
CA ALA A 261 20.15 -23.67 12.03
C ALA A 261 20.74 -25.08 11.97
N ILE A 262 20.26 -25.94 12.85
CA ILE A 262 20.72 -27.31 13.01
C ILE A 262 19.51 -28.23 12.83
N LEU A 263 19.55 -29.08 11.80
CA LEU A 263 18.60 -30.16 11.60
C LEU A 263 19.27 -31.48 12.00
N THR A 264 18.66 -32.20 12.93
CA THR A 264 19.09 -33.53 13.36
C THR A 264 18.00 -34.55 13.09
N ILE A 265 18.36 -35.67 12.45
CA ILE A 265 17.47 -36.82 12.25
C ILE A 265 18.15 -38.04 12.86
N THR A 266 17.52 -38.65 13.85
CA THR A 266 18.07 -39.80 14.57
C THR A 266 17.13 -40.98 14.49
N ASP A 267 17.64 -42.16 14.16
CA ASP A 267 16.93 -43.43 14.27
C ASP A 267 17.62 -44.37 15.26
N ASN A 268 16.85 -45.27 15.89
CA ASN A 268 17.36 -46.33 16.78
C ASN A 268 17.32 -47.72 16.11
N GLY A 269 17.49 -47.74 14.79
CA GLY A 269 17.48 -48.93 13.97
C GLY A 269 18.71 -49.82 14.16
N VAL A 270 18.93 -50.71 13.19
CA VAL A 270 20.11 -51.60 13.16
C VAL A 270 21.41 -50.88 12.82
N GLY A 271 21.35 -49.56 12.56
CA GLY A 271 22.48 -48.77 12.07
C GLY A 271 22.78 -49.01 10.59
N MET A 272 23.84 -48.40 10.08
CA MET A 272 24.29 -48.56 8.70
C MET A 272 25.41 -49.60 8.63
N SER A 273 25.30 -50.62 7.75
CA SER A 273 26.35 -51.62 7.56
C SER A 273 27.67 -50.96 7.14
N GLU A 274 28.81 -51.59 7.43
CA GLU A 274 30.11 -51.12 6.93
C GLU A 274 30.12 -51.16 5.41
N THR A 275 29.87 -50.00 4.79
CA THR A 275 29.86 -49.75 3.34
C THR A 275 28.90 -50.64 2.54
N PRO A 276 27.94 -50.08 1.79
CA PRO A 276 27.24 -50.87 0.78
C PRO A 276 28.28 -51.45 -0.18
N SER A 277 28.21 -52.75 -0.48
CA SER A 277 29.13 -53.46 -1.40
C SER A 277 29.05 -53.00 -2.86
N GLY A 278 28.69 -51.73 -3.12
CA GLY A 278 28.45 -51.14 -4.45
C GLY A 278 28.64 -49.62 -4.52
N GLY A 279 29.36 -49.00 -3.58
CA GLY A 279 29.71 -47.57 -3.61
C GLY A 279 28.70 -46.63 -2.93
N VAL A 280 28.99 -45.32 -2.98
CA VAL A 280 28.12 -44.27 -2.41
C VAL A 280 26.79 -44.26 -3.14
N GLY A 281 25.71 -44.63 -2.45
CA GLY A 281 24.36 -44.66 -2.99
C GLY A 281 23.91 -43.30 -3.53
N LEU A 282 23.04 -43.31 -4.54
CA LEU A 282 22.51 -42.09 -5.17
C LEU A 282 21.88 -41.13 -4.15
N GLY A 283 21.25 -41.64 -3.09
CA GLY A 283 20.68 -40.84 -2.00
C GLY A 283 21.72 -40.01 -1.25
N THR A 284 22.86 -40.61 -0.92
CA THR A 284 23.97 -39.91 -0.26
C THR A 284 24.58 -38.83 -1.14
N ARG A 285 24.66 -39.05 -2.47
CA ARG A 285 25.11 -38.02 -3.41
C ARG A 285 24.14 -36.85 -3.50
N LEU A 286 22.83 -37.13 -3.51
CA LEU A 286 21.78 -36.11 -3.50
C LEU A 286 21.85 -35.26 -2.24
N ILE A 287 21.94 -35.90 -1.06
CA ILE A 287 22.08 -35.20 0.22
C ILE A 287 23.32 -34.29 0.21
N GLY A 288 24.45 -34.77 -0.32
CA GLY A 288 25.66 -33.95 -0.47
C GLY A 288 25.46 -32.71 -1.34
N GLY A 289 24.85 -32.86 -2.52
CA GLY A 289 24.57 -31.74 -3.41
C GLY A 289 23.61 -30.71 -2.82
N LEU A 290 22.54 -31.17 -2.17
CA LEU A 290 21.56 -30.30 -1.50
C LEU A 290 22.16 -29.61 -0.26
N THR A 291 23.03 -30.30 0.48
CA THR A 291 23.79 -29.70 1.60
C THR A 291 24.66 -28.55 1.10
N GLN A 292 25.34 -28.74 -0.04
CA GLN A 292 26.15 -27.69 -0.65
C GLN A 292 25.30 -26.53 -1.17
N GLN A 293 24.13 -26.80 -1.73
CA GLN A 293 23.18 -25.76 -2.15
C GLN A 293 22.72 -24.90 -0.97
N LEU A 294 22.49 -25.52 0.20
CA LEU A 294 22.22 -24.84 1.46
C LEU A 294 23.45 -24.14 2.06
N GLN A 295 24.63 -24.26 1.44
CA GLN A 295 25.91 -23.79 1.99
C GLN A 295 26.19 -24.36 3.39
N GLY A 296 25.64 -25.54 3.67
CA GLY A 296 25.72 -26.20 4.96
C GLY A 296 26.83 -27.24 5.03
N LYS A 297 26.91 -27.88 6.20
CA LYS A 297 27.76 -29.04 6.46
C LYS A 297 26.89 -30.13 7.06
N SER A 298 27.01 -31.34 6.53
CA SER A 298 26.32 -32.51 7.08
C SER A 298 27.32 -33.53 7.61
N THR A 299 26.95 -34.18 8.70
CA THR A 299 27.68 -35.30 9.29
C THR A 299 26.72 -36.45 9.59
N THR A 300 27.23 -37.67 9.45
CA THR A 300 26.47 -38.88 9.80
C THR A 300 27.30 -39.67 10.79
N THR A 301 26.74 -39.90 11.96
CA THR A 301 27.37 -40.70 13.03
C THR A 301 26.58 -41.98 13.26
N ARG A 302 27.29 -43.01 13.70
CA ARG A 302 26.74 -44.34 13.99
C ARG A 302 26.92 -44.59 15.47
N ASP A 303 25.82 -44.53 16.21
CA ASP A 303 25.80 -44.87 17.62
C ASP A 303 24.43 -45.44 17.95
N ASN A 304 24.36 -46.76 18.09
CA ASN A 304 23.13 -47.50 18.39
C ASN A 304 21.93 -47.15 17.48
N GLY A 305 22.22 -46.95 16.18
CA GLY A 305 21.32 -46.37 15.19
C GLY A 305 22.09 -45.47 14.22
N VAL A 306 21.40 -44.57 13.52
CA VAL A 306 22.03 -43.53 12.69
C VAL A 306 21.58 -42.15 13.15
N LYS A 307 22.54 -41.24 13.35
CA LYS A 307 22.28 -39.81 13.55
C LYS A 307 22.84 -39.03 12.36
N PHE A 308 21.96 -38.39 11.61
CA PHE A 308 22.27 -37.41 10.58
C PHE A 308 22.11 -36.00 11.17
N GLU A 309 23.12 -35.16 10.98
CA GLU A 309 23.11 -33.78 11.44
C GLU A 309 23.50 -32.85 10.28
N LEU A 310 22.72 -31.81 10.06
CA LEU A 310 22.94 -30.77 9.06
C LEU A 310 22.97 -29.42 9.75
N VAL A 311 24.07 -28.69 9.59
CA VAL A 311 24.24 -27.31 10.03
C VAL A 311 24.26 -26.41 8.80
N PHE A 312 23.42 -25.38 8.75
CA PHE A 312 23.32 -24.49 7.59
C PHE A 312 23.03 -23.05 7.99
N PRO A 313 23.51 -22.04 7.24
CA PRO A 313 23.22 -20.64 7.52
C PRO A 313 21.75 -20.28 7.27
N VAL A 314 21.22 -19.30 8.01
CA VAL A 314 19.83 -18.81 7.92
C VAL A 314 19.78 -17.29 7.88
N GLY A 315 18.81 -16.68 7.20
CA GLY A 315 18.57 -15.23 7.23
C GLY A 315 19.55 -14.40 6.40
N LYS A 316 19.55 -14.64 5.08
CA LYS A 316 20.10 -13.68 4.11
C LYS A 316 19.06 -12.65 3.69
#